data_AF-A0A2D4ZQ85-F1
#
_entry.id   AF-A0A2D4ZQ85-F1
#
_cell.length_a   1.000
_cell.length_b   1.000
_cell.length_c   1.000
_cell.angle_alpha   90.00
_cell.angle_beta   90.00
_cell.angle_gamma   90.00
#
_symmetry.space_group_name_H-M   'P 1'
#
loop_
_entity.id
_entity.type
_entity.pdbx_description
1 polymer ?
#
loop_
_entity_poly.entity_id
_entity_poly.type
_entity_poly.pdbx_seq_one_letter_code
_entity_poly.pdbx_strand_id
1 'polypeptide(L)'
;MNKPSLLTLVFAVLISMGGGSFSALGQSQASPIAGDKITELGGKLAKASEAGSAARKKLAIRRVIREGDALIKENPTAPNRFEILSILFRGQQALVSLDNSAINRKAFLETCGKLTAAPKVYAALRLDADLLLTQAESARKGADSHARADALRPLVERYRDTDVEPKVIRIAMIMALELGNTKLVNDLRKVVAERFPGNMDLINFQREKLAGQVFGAPFIGAFERSDGTIARFPLDFLGTTTAIYCWSKEGDGLEDLKALAADWKKAKVEHNAAGRFQFVSMNMDDLPDAGEGILREHGLDWQALKMPKGQENPIYQTYVKRDTPTIVIVSPNGYVALYQS
;
A
#
# COMPACT_ATOMS: atom_id res chain seq x y z
N MET A 1 1.24 61.96 4.50
CA MET A 1 0.69 60.74 3.87
C MET A 1 1.79 60.07 3.08
N ASN A 2 2.33 58.97 3.59
CA ASN A 2 3.08 57.96 2.83
C ASN A 2 3.18 56.73 3.74
N LYS A 3 2.53 55.63 3.33
CA LYS A 3 2.47 54.36 4.08
C LYS A 3 3.80 53.61 3.89
N PRO A 4 4.45 53.12 4.96
CA PRO A 4 5.55 52.18 4.82
C PRO A 4 5.05 50.76 4.47
N SER A 5 5.92 50.05 3.74
CA SER A 5 5.74 48.78 3.05
C SER A 5 5.50 47.56 3.96
N LEU A 6 4.68 46.63 3.45
CA LEU A 6 4.27 45.36 4.04
C LEU A 6 5.43 44.37 4.32
N LEU A 7 6.66 44.71 3.97
CA LEU A 7 7.85 43.88 4.23
C LEU A 7 8.45 44.06 5.63
N THR A 8 7.94 45.01 6.43
CA THR A 8 8.51 45.36 7.76
C THR A 8 7.80 44.67 8.93
N LEU A 9 6.77 43.85 8.67
CA LEU A 9 5.95 43.21 9.72
C LEU A 9 6.28 41.72 9.99
N VAL A 10 7.26 41.13 9.30
CA VAL A 10 7.53 39.67 9.43
C VAL A 10 8.85 39.35 10.15
N PHE A 11 9.70 40.35 10.44
CA PHE A 11 11.03 40.11 11.04
C PHE A 11 11.19 40.50 12.52
N ALA A 12 10.11 40.82 13.24
CA ALA A 12 10.17 41.32 14.62
C ALA A 12 9.38 40.47 15.64
N VAL A 13 9.50 39.14 15.59
CA VAL A 13 9.08 38.24 16.71
C VAL A 13 10.19 37.24 17.10
N LEU A 14 11.39 37.39 16.55
CA LEU A 14 12.55 36.61 16.96
C LEU A 14 13.47 37.48 17.82
N ILE A 15 13.67 37.02 19.06
CA ILE A 15 14.71 37.39 20.02
C ILE A 15 14.32 38.54 20.96
N SER A 16 13.75 38.20 22.13
CA SER A 16 14.49 38.22 23.40
C SER A 16 13.59 38.03 24.62
N MET A 17 14.15 37.33 25.63
CA MET A 17 13.70 37.20 27.03
C MET A 17 12.50 36.25 27.23
N GLY A 18 12.61 35.08 27.87
CA GLY A 18 13.50 34.68 28.95
C GLY A 18 12.73 34.66 30.27
N GLY A 19 12.58 33.48 30.88
CA GLY A 19 12.12 33.33 32.27
C GLY A 19 10.67 32.93 32.46
N GLY A 20 10.34 31.69 32.08
CA GLY A 20 9.06 31.09 32.39
C GLY A 20 9.16 29.59 32.19
N SER A 21 9.75 28.90 33.16
CA SER A 21 9.72 27.45 33.25
C SER A 21 8.26 27.00 33.43
N PHE A 22 7.54 26.92 32.32
CA PHE A 22 6.40 26.02 32.25
C PHE A 22 7.00 24.63 32.31
N SER A 23 6.99 24.06 33.52
CA SER A 23 7.03 22.63 33.72
C SER A 23 5.85 22.04 32.96
N ALA A 24 6.02 21.83 31.66
CA ALA A 24 5.33 20.77 30.98
C ALA A 24 5.58 19.55 31.85
N LEU A 25 4.52 19.05 32.48
CA LEU A 25 4.50 17.79 33.20
C LEU A 25 5.13 16.74 32.28
N GLY A 26 6.44 16.55 32.45
CA GLY A 26 7.15 15.41 31.91
C GLY A 26 6.48 14.23 32.56
N GLN A 27 5.56 13.59 31.85
CA GLN A 27 5.40 12.16 32.02
C GLN A 27 6.80 11.61 31.80
N SER A 28 7.49 11.32 32.90
CA SER A 28 8.70 10.50 32.90
C SER A 28 8.36 9.28 32.07
N GLN A 29 8.76 9.28 30.79
CA GLN A 29 8.59 8.11 29.95
C GLN A 29 9.41 7.02 30.62
N ALA A 30 8.72 6.00 31.12
CA ALA A 30 9.37 4.89 31.78
C ALA A 30 10.43 4.30 30.84
N SER A 31 11.59 3.95 31.40
CA SER A 31 12.68 3.40 30.62
C SER A 31 12.19 2.22 29.78
N PRO A 32 12.58 2.13 28.50
CA PRO A 32 12.19 1.01 27.66
C PRO A 32 12.76 -0.30 28.22
N ILE A 33 12.03 -1.39 27.99
CA ILE A 33 12.55 -2.75 28.21
C ILE A 33 13.76 -2.93 27.29
N ALA A 34 14.86 -3.47 27.82
CA ALA A 34 16.07 -3.70 27.05
C ALA A 34 15.77 -4.61 25.82
N GLY A 35 16.26 -4.21 24.65
CA GLY A 35 15.91 -4.86 23.38
C GLY A 35 16.42 -6.31 23.28
N ASP A 36 17.55 -6.61 23.91
CA ASP A 36 18.10 -7.96 24.04
C ASP A 36 17.11 -8.92 24.72
N LYS A 37 16.40 -8.49 25.77
CA LYS A 37 15.37 -9.29 26.43
C LYS A 37 14.19 -9.58 25.50
N ILE A 38 13.80 -8.62 24.67
CA ILE A 38 12.71 -8.79 23.69
C ILE A 38 13.12 -9.79 22.61
N THR A 39 14.33 -9.64 22.06
CA THR A 39 14.90 -10.54 21.07
C THR A 39 15.07 -11.95 21.63
N GLU A 40 15.56 -12.09 22.87
CA GLU A 40 15.70 -13.38 23.54
C GLU A 40 14.35 -14.08 23.71
N LEU A 41 13.33 -13.36 24.18
CA LEU A 41 11.98 -13.91 24.36
C LEU A 41 11.39 -14.38 23.01
N GLY A 42 11.58 -13.60 21.95
CA GLY A 42 11.19 -13.97 20.58
C GLY A 42 11.92 -15.23 20.08
N GLY A 43 13.22 -15.33 20.33
CA GLY A 43 14.03 -16.51 20.00
C GLY A 43 13.60 -17.76 20.78
N LYS A 44 13.26 -17.62 22.06
CA LYS A 44 12.68 -18.72 22.87
C LYS A 44 11.35 -19.20 22.29
N LEU A 45 10.49 -18.28 21.81
CA LEU A 45 9.22 -18.66 21.16
C LEU A 45 9.47 -19.46 19.88
N ALA A 46 10.40 -19.00 19.04
CA ALA A 46 10.76 -19.71 17.80
C ALA A 46 11.24 -21.14 18.11
N LYS A 47 12.19 -21.28 19.03
CA LYS A 47 12.70 -22.61 19.48
C LYS A 47 11.61 -23.48 20.11
N ALA A 48 10.67 -22.90 20.85
CA ALA A 48 9.56 -23.65 21.45
C ALA A 48 8.69 -24.35 20.38
N SER A 49 8.60 -23.78 19.17
CA SER A 49 7.84 -24.35 18.05
C SER A 49 8.50 -25.58 17.41
N GLU A 50 9.81 -25.77 17.61
CA GLU A 50 10.62 -26.85 17.02
C GLU A 50 10.65 -28.13 17.87
N ALA A 51 10.09 -28.11 19.08
CA ALA A 51 10.19 -29.25 19.99
C ALA A 51 9.53 -30.53 19.42
N GLY A 52 10.16 -31.69 19.62
CA GLY A 52 9.79 -32.96 18.98
C GLY A 52 8.44 -33.58 19.39
N SER A 53 7.66 -32.98 20.29
CA SER A 53 6.30 -33.45 20.60
C SER A 53 5.35 -32.31 20.98
N ALA A 54 4.05 -32.49 20.74
CA ALA A 54 3.03 -31.48 21.04
C ALA A 54 3.00 -31.09 22.53
N ALA A 55 3.18 -32.07 23.44
CA ALA A 55 3.26 -31.80 24.88
C ALA A 55 4.46 -30.91 25.24
N ARG A 56 5.63 -31.17 24.64
CA ARG A 56 6.84 -30.36 24.84
C ARG A 56 6.68 -28.95 24.28
N LYS A 57 6.08 -28.81 23.08
CA LYS A 57 5.74 -27.50 22.49
C LYS A 57 4.84 -26.69 23.42
N LYS A 58 3.73 -27.27 23.90
CA LYS A 58 2.81 -26.62 24.85
C LYS A 58 3.53 -26.13 26.10
N LEU A 59 4.38 -26.97 26.70
CA LEU A 59 5.12 -26.60 27.90
C LEU A 59 6.11 -25.47 27.65
N ALA A 60 6.87 -25.53 26.54
CA ALA A 60 7.84 -24.50 26.17
C ALA A 60 7.15 -23.16 25.88
N ILE A 61 6.05 -23.15 25.12
CA ILE A 61 5.28 -21.93 24.84
C ILE A 61 4.71 -21.34 26.13
N ARG A 62 4.17 -22.15 27.05
CA ARG A 62 3.70 -21.68 28.37
C ARG A 62 4.81 -21.09 29.24
N ARG A 63 6.07 -21.51 29.06
CA ARG A 63 7.22 -20.89 29.75
C ARG A 63 7.49 -19.51 29.19
N VAL A 64 7.56 -19.38 27.86
CA VAL A 64 7.72 -18.09 27.18
C VAL A 64 6.62 -17.11 27.58
N ILE A 65 5.36 -17.56 27.63
CA ILE A 65 4.25 -16.67 28.02
C ILE A 65 4.42 -16.16 29.44
N ARG A 66 4.80 -17.03 30.39
CA ARG A 66 5.05 -16.63 31.78
C ARG A 66 6.21 -15.65 31.92
N GLU A 67 7.29 -15.87 31.16
CA GLU A 67 8.45 -14.96 31.12
C GLU A 67 8.06 -13.58 30.57
N GLY A 68 7.30 -13.53 29.48
CA GLY A 68 6.82 -12.26 28.93
C GLY A 68 5.82 -11.54 29.85
N ASP A 69 4.92 -12.27 30.51
CA ASP A 69 4.03 -11.70 31.53
C ASP A 69 4.82 -11.10 32.71
N ALA A 70 5.90 -11.74 33.14
CA ALA A 70 6.77 -11.21 34.19
C ALA A 70 7.45 -9.90 33.74
N LEU A 71 7.99 -9.86 32.52
CA LEU A 71 8.62 -8.66 31.97
C LEU A 71 7.64 -7.48 31.87
N ILE A 72 6.38 -7.72 31.46
CA ILE A 72 5.35 -6.68 31.40
C ILE A 72 4.98 -6.20 32.82
N LYS A 73 4.88 -7.10 33.80
CA LYS A 73 4.57 -6.75 35.19
C LYS A 73 5.67 -5.91 35.84
N GLU A 74 6.93 -6.22 35.55
CA GLU A 74 8.09 -5.45 36.01
C GLU A 74 8.18 -4.07 35.34
N ASN A 75 7.64 -3.94 34.12
CA ASN A 75 7.75 -2.74 33.30
C ASN A 75 6.38 -2.27 32.76
N PRO A 76 5.39 -1.98 33.62
CA PRO A 76 3.99 -1.80 33.22
C PRO A 76 3.76 -0.57 32.35
N THR A 77 4.62 0.44 32.47
CA THR A 77 4.54 1.72 31.75
C THR A 77 5.56 1.86 30.63
N ALA A 78 6.44 0.87 30.41
CA ALA A 78 7.45 0.93 29.36
C ALA A 78 6.79 1.08 27.98
N PRO A 79 7.28 1.99 27.12
CA PRO A 79 6.65 2.29 25.83
C PRO A 79 6.68 1.07 24.89
N ASN A 80 7.75 0.28 24.92
CA ASN A 80 7.94 -0.91 24.08
C ASN A 80 7.39 -2.22 24.66
N ARG A 81 6.61 -2.18 25.75
CA ARG A 81 5.92 -3.37 26.28
C ARG A 81 5.00 -4.05 25.26
N PHE A 82 4.53 -3.31 24.25
CA PHE A 82 3.68 -3.84 23.18
C PHE A 82 4.42 -4.83 22.26
N GLU A 83 5.75 -4.74 22.18
CA GLU A 83 6.56 -5.73 21.47
C GLU A 83 6.54 -7.09 22.19
N ILE A 84 6.63 -7.08 23.53
CA ILE A 84 6.41 -8.27 24.35
C ILE A 84 4.98 -8.79 24.18
N LEU A 85 3.97 -7.92 24.22
CA LEU A 85 2.58 -8.33 23.99
C LEU A 85 2.37 -8.98 22.62
N SER A 86 3.09 -8.54 21.58
CA SER A 86 3.04 -9.19 20.25
C SER A 86 3.64 -10.60 20.29
N ILE A 87 4.73 -10.81 21.04
CA ILE A 87 5.31 -12.15 21.26
C ILE A 87 4.31 -13.02 22.04
N LEU A 88 3.68 -12.49 23.08
CA LEU A 88 2.65 -13.19 23.85
C LEU A 88 1.45 -13.56 22.98
N PHE A 89 0.99 -12.65 22.12
CA PHE A 89 -0.08 -12.91 21.17
C PHE A 89 0.24 -14.12 20.28
N ARG A 90 1.44 -14.17 19.68
CA ARG A 90 1.89 -15.31 18.86
C ARG A 90 2.00 -16.61 19.68
N GLY A 91 2.49 -16.52 20.92
CA GLY A 91 2.55 -17.66 21.83
C GLY A 91 1.16 -18.21 22.17
N GLN A 92 0.21 -17.34 22.49
CA GLN A 92 -1.17 -17.72 22.79
C GLN A 92 -1.86 -18.31 21.55
N GLN A 93 -1.64 -17.73 20.37
CA GLN A 93 -2.12 -18.27 19.10
C GLN A 93 -1.62 -19.71 18.88
N ALA A 94 -0.31 -19.94 19.07
CA ALA A 94 0.28 -21.27 18.95
C ALA A 94 -0.28 -22.26 19.99
N LEU A 95 -0.56 -21.81 21.22
CA LEU A 95 -1.22 -22.65 22.22
C LEU A 95 -2.64 -23.05 21.81
N VAL A 96 -3.43 -22.12 21.29
CA VAL A 96 -4.79 -22.42 20.82
C VAL A 96 -4.77 -23.43 19.68
N SER A 97 -3.81 -23.31 18.75
CA SER A 97 -3.64 -24.29 17.66
C SER A 97 -3.28 -25.69 18.15
N LEU A 98 -2.54 -25.81 19.27
CA LEU A 98 -2.17 -27.10 19.86
C LEU A 98 -3.24 -27.66 20.82
N ASP A 99 -4.05 -26.78 21.40
CA ASP A 99 -5.04 -27.07 22.43
C ASP A 99 -6.14 -26.01 22.42
N ASN A 100 -7.22 -26.28 21.70
CA ASN A 100 -8.35 -25.35 21.55
C ASN A 100 -9.33 -25.38 22.75
N SER A 101 -8.80 -25.49 23.96
CA SER A 101 -9.60 -25.44 25.19
C SER A 101 -10.22 -24.05 25.41
N ALA A 102 -11.33 -24.00 26.13
CA ALA A 102 -11.97 -22.73 26.50
C ALA A 102 -11.03 -21.78 27.26
N ILE A 103 -10.15 -22.35 28.08
CA ILE A 103 -9.16 -21.60 28.87
C ILE A 103 -8.15 -20.91 27.95
N ASN A 104 -7.56 -21.63 26.99
CA ASN A 104 -6.58 -21.05 26.07
C ASN A 104 -7.22 -20.01 25.15
N ARG A 105 -8.46 -20.26 24.66
CA ARG A 105 -9.20 -19.26 23.88
C ARG A 105 -9.43 -17.97 24.66
N LYS A 106 -9.83 -18.08 25.94
CA LYS A 106 -10.03 -16.91 26.81
C LYS A 106 -8.73 -16.13 26.99
N ALA A 107 -7.64 -16.80 27.33
CA ALA A 107 -6.32 -16.16 27.50
C ALA A 107 -5.82 -15.49 26.20
N PHE A 108 -6.10 -16.10 25.05
CA PHE A 108 -5.78 -15.51 23.75
C PHE A 108 -6.55 -14.21 23.51
N LEU A 109 -7.88 -14.21 23.69
CA LEU A 109 -8.70 -13.01 23.53
C LEU A 109 -8.35 -11.91 24.54
N GLU A 110 -8.00 -12.26 25.78
CA GLU A 110 -7.49 -11.30 26.77
C GLU A 110 -6.18 -10.64 26.30
N THR A 111 -5.29 -11.42 25.68
CA THR A 111 -4.04 -10.91 25.11
C THR A 111 -4.30 -9.99 23.91
N CYS A 112 -5.25 -10.35 23.03
CA CYS A 112 -5.71 -9.46 21.97
C CYS A 112 -6.19 -8.13 22.55
N GLY A 113 -7.03 -8.18 23.60
CA GLY A 113 -7.58 -7.00 24.27
C GLY A 113 -6.49 -6.04 24.76
N LYS A 114 -5.45 -6.58 25.41
CA LYS A 114 -4.29 -5.80 25.87
C LYS A 114 -3.53 -5.16 24.70
N LEU A 115 -3.35 -5.90 23.60
CA LEU A 115 -2.59 -5.45 22.45
C LEU A 115 -3.34 -4.35 21.66
N THR A 116 -4.67 -4.33 21.70
CA THR A 116 -5.44 -3.24 21.06
C THR A 116 -5.09 -1.87 21.64
N ALA A 117 -4.78 -1.78 22.94
CA ALA A 117 -4.41 -0.54 23.61
C ALA A 117 -3.08 0.06 23.10
N ALA A 118 -2.35 -0.63 22.21
CA ALA A 118 -1.12 -0.12 21.64
C ALA A 118 -1.34 1.16 20.79
N PRO A 119 -0.45 2.16 20.88
CA PRO A 119 -0.50 3.36 20.04
C PRO A 119 -0.24 3.05 18.56
N LYS A 120 -0.51 4.05 17.68
CA LYS A 120 -0.40 3.90 16.21
C LYS A 120 0.97 3.41 15.72
N VAL A 121 2.06 3.73 16.42
CA VAL A 121 3.41 3.23 16.09
C VAL A 121 3.51 1.70 16.12
N TYR A 122 2.64 1.02 16.88
CA TYR A 122 2.53 -0.44 16.93
C TYR A 122 1.34 -0.99 16.14
N ALA A 123 0.81 -0.22 15.17
CA ALA A 123 -0.31 -0.64 14.34
C ALA A 123 -0.07 -2.01 13.68
N ALA A 124 1.12 -2.23 13.11
CA ALA A 124 1.45 -3.51 12.50
C ALA A 124 1.39 -4.69 13.49
N LEU A 125 1.77 -4.47 14.75
CA LEU A 125 1.77 -5.53 15.77
C LEU A 125 0.37 -5.90 16.24
N ARG A 126 -0.56 -4.95 16.27
CA ARG A 126 -1.89 -5.14 16.86
C ARG A 126 -2.99 -5.46 15.83
N LEU A 127 -2.71 -5.35 14.52
CA LEU A 127 -3.71 -5.56 13.45
C LEU A 127 -4.45 -6.88 13.56
N ASP A 128 -3.73 -7.99 13.68
CA ASP A 128 -4.35 -9.31 13.73
C ASP A 128 -5.20 -9.48 15.01
N ALA A 129 -4.75 -8.91 16.13
CA ALA A 129 -5.50 -8.91 17.38
C ALA A 129 -6.80 -8.09 17.29
N ASP A 130 -6.73 -6.90 16.69
CA ASP A 130 -7.91 -6.06 16.46
C ASP A 130 -8.92 -6.76 15.54
N LEU A 131 -8.45 -7.34 14.43
CA LEU A 131 -9.30 -8.06 13.49
C LEU A 131 -10.00 -9.25 14.16
N LEU A 132 -9.27 -10.04 14.95
CA LEU A 132 -9.82 -11.17 15.69
C LEU A 132 -10.89 -10.73 16.68
N LEU A 133 -10.69 -9.62 17.39
CA LEU A 133 -11.68 -9.09 18.33
C LEU A 133 -12.92 -8.56 17.61
N THR A 134 -12.75 -7.82 16.51
CA THR A 134 -13.87 -7.38 15.68
C THR A 134 -14.75 -8.58 15.26
N GLN A 135 -14.13 -9.65 14.77
CA GLN A 135 -14.87 -10.85 14.38
C GLN A 135 -15.51 -11.58 15.57
N ALA A 136 -14.79 -11.72 16.69
CA ALA A 136 -15.30 -12.40 17.88
C ALA A 136 -16.49 -11.66 18.51
N GLU A 137 -16.46 -10.32 18.52
CA GLU A 137 -17.56 -9.49 19.02
C GLU A 137 -18.77 -9.56 18.10
N SER A 138 -18.59 -9.46 16.78
CA SER A 138 -19.70 -9.60 15.83
C SER A 138 -20.34 -10.99 15.93
N ALA A 139 -19.54 -12.05 16.05
CA ALA A 139 -20.05 -13.41 16.23
C ALA A 139 -20.84 -13.56 17.53
N ARG A 140 -20.34 -12.99 18.65
CA ARG A 140 -21.05 -13.02 19.95
C ARG A 140 -22.42 -12.34 19.88
N LYS A 141 -22.55 -11.29 19.07
CA LYS A 141 -23.81 -10.54 18.86
C LYS A 141 -24.76 -11.24 17.87
N GLY A 142 -24.39 -12.39 17.30
CA GLY A 142 -25.19 -13.06 16.28
C GLY A 142 -25.35 -12.21 15.01
N ALA A 143 -24.35 -11.38 14.70
CA ALA A 143 -24.41 -10.45 13.57
C ALA A 143 -24.52 -11.20 12.23
N ASP A 144 -25.43 -10.75 11.37
CA ASP A 144 -25.53 -11.23 10.00
C ASP A 144 -24.33 -10.78 9.14
N SER A 145 -24.26 -11.25 7.90
CA SER A 145 -23.16 -10.95 6.99
C SER A 145 -22.96 -9.45 6.76
N HIS A 146 -24.04 -8.66 6.71
CA HIS A 146 -23.95 -7.22 6.50
C HIS A 146 -23.41 -6.52 7.74
N ALA A 147 -23.93 -6.84 8.92
CA ALA A 147 -23.47 -6.29 10.19
C ALA A 147 -22.00 -6.67 10.49
N ARG A 148 -21.58 -7.88 10.11
CA ARG A 148 -20.17 -8.31 10.20
C ARG A 148 -19.26 -7.50 9.28
N ALA A 149 -19.70 -7.21 8.06
CA ALA A 149 -18.96 -6.37 7.14
C ALA A 149 -18.90 -4.91 7.65
N ASP A 150 -20.02 -4.32 8.07
CA ASP A 150 -20.05 -2.94 8.54
C ASP A 150 -19.22 -2.72 9.82
N ALA A 151 -19.05 -3.75 10.65
CA ALA A 151 -18.13 -3.74 11.79
C ALA A 151 -16.65 -3.56 11.41
N LEU A 152 -16.28 -3.70 10.13
CA LEU A 152 -14.93 -3.44 9.64
C LEU A 152 -14.66 -1.94 9.44
N ARG A 153 -15.69 -1.08 9.33
CA ARG A 153 -15.49 0.36 9.11
C ARG A 153 -14.73 1.04 10.26
N PRO A 154 -15.10 0.83 11.55
CA PRO A 154 -14.33 1.39 12.65
C PRO A 154 -12.90 0.84 12.70
N LEU A 155 -12.69 -0.41 12.28
CA LEU A 155 -11.36 -1.00 12.18
C LEU A 155 -10.53 -0.24 11.13
N VAL A 156 -11.03 -0.09 9.90
CA VAL A 156 -10.32 0.67 8.85
C VAL A 156 -9.99 2.09 9.33
N GLU A 157 -10.95 2.78 9.94
CA GLU A 157 -10.74 4.15 10.45
C GLU A 157 -9.62 4.23 11.49
N ARG A 158 -9.56 3.26 12.40
CA ARG A 158 -8.54 3.20 13.45
C ARG A 158 -7.11 3.12 12.90
N TYR A 159 -6.95 2.55 11.72
CA TYR A 159 -5.66 2.38 11.04
C TYR A 159 -5.32 3.51 10.07
N ARG A 160 -6.17 4.54 9.99
CA ARG A 160 -5.89 5.72 9.17
C ARG A 160 -4.57 6.40 9.58
N ASP A 161 -3.81 6.81 8.59
CA ASP A 161 -2.50 7.46 8.72
C ASP A 161 -1.48 6.55 9.41
N THR A 162 -1.54 5.24 9.15
CA THR A 162 -0.53 4.27 9.57
C THR A 162 0.03 3.55 8.36
N ASP A 163 1.26 3.04 8.46
CA ASP A 163 1.92 2.31 7.36
C ASP A 163 1.17 1.03 6.94
N VAL A 164 0.26 0.55 7.78
CA VAL A 164 -0.56 -0.65 7.49
C VAL A 164 -1.97 -0.33 7.00
N GLU A 165 -2.35 0.94 6.86
CA GLU A 165 -3.67 1.37 6.34
C GLU A 165 -4.03 0.65 5.02
N PRO A 166 -3.14 0.57 3.99
CA PRO A 166 -3.43 -0.16 2.76
C PRO A 166 -3.76 -1.63 2.98
N LYS A 167 -3.04 -2.28 3.91
CA LYS A 167 -3.25 -3.68 4.26
C LYS A 167 -4.61 -3.88 4.93
N VAL A 168 -5.01 -2.99 5.84
CA VAL A 168 -6.32 -3.07 6.51
C VAL A 168 -7.47 -2.88 5.51
N ILE A 169 -7.35 -1.90 4.61
CA ILE A 169 -8.34 -1.68 3.55
C ILE A 169 -8.47 -2.94 2.69
N ARG A 170 -7.37 -3.53 2.24
CA ARG A 170 -7.37 -4.77 1.45
C ARG A 170 -8.08 -5.91 2.19
N ILE A 171 -7.76 -6.14 3.47
CA ILE A 171 -8.42 -7.18 4.28
C ILE A 171 -9.92 -6.91 4.36
N ALA A 172 -10.31 -5.67 4.68
CA ALA A 172 -11.71 -5.30 4.80
C ALA A 172 -12.48 -5.48 3.49
N MET A 173 -11.87 -5.17 2.35
CA MET A 173 -12.47 -5.38 1.02
C MET A 173 -12.65 -6.87 0.71
N ILE A 174 -11.66 -7.73 1.00
CA ILE A 174 -11.79 -9.19 0.80
C ILE A 174 -12.96 -9.73 1.63
N MET A 175 -13.00 -9.39 2.92
CA MET A 175 -14.06 -9.84 3.81
C MET A 175 -15.44 -9.31 3.38
N ALA A 176 -15.51 -8.07 2.91
CA ALA A 176 -16.75 -7.50 2.39
C ALA A 176 -17.25 -8.24 1.14
N LEU A 177 -16.35 -8.66 0.23
CA LEU A 177 -16.70 -9.49 -0.93
C LEU A 177 -17.22 -10.86 -0.50
N GLU A 178 -16.52 -11.53 0.42
CA GLU A 178 -16.93 -12.84 0.95
C GLU A 178 -18.31 -12.78 1.64
N LEU A 179 -18.63 -11.66 2.27
CA LEU A 179 -19.90 -11.42 2.94
C LEU A 179 -20.98 -10.83 2.02
N GLY A 180 -20.68 -10.57 0.75
CA GLY A 180 -21.61 -9.98 -0.22
C GLY A 180 -21.97 -8.51 0.01
N ASN A 181 -21.19 -7.77 0.81
CA ASN A 181 -21.45 -6.36 1.12
C ASN A 181 -20.79 -5.43 0.08
N THR A 182 -21.46 -5.28 -1.07
CA THR A 182 -21.00 -4.40 -2.17
C THR A 182 -20.92 -2.92 -1.78
N LYS A 183 -21.75 -2.47 -0.84
CA LYS A 183 -21.73 -1.09 -0.32
C LYS A 183 -20.39 -0.78 0.35
N LEU A 184 -19.92 -1.66 1.23
CA LEU A 184 -18.62 -1.48 1.88
C LEU A 184 -17.46 -1.53 0.87
N VAL A 185 -17.51 -2.44 -0.10
CA VAL A 185 -16.50 -2.50 -1.17
C VAL A 185 -16.43 -1.16 -1.94
N ASN A 186 -17.57 -0.60 -2.31
CA ASN A 186 -17.65 0.68 -3.03
C ASN A 186 -17.17 1.86 -2.19
N ASP A 187 -17.48 1.88 -0.90
CA ASP A 187 -16.98 2.92 0.01
C ASP A 187 -15.46 2.83 0.17
N LEU A 188 -14.91 1.63 0.36
CA LEU A 188 -13.46 1.43 0.47
C LEU A 188 -12.72 1.74 -0.84
N ARG A 189 -13.35 1.54 -2.00
CA ARG A 189 -12.79 2.00 -3.29
C ARG A 189 -12.60 3.51 -3.34
N LYS A 190 -13.57 4.29 -2.84
CA LYS A 190 -13.44 5.76 -2.75
C LYS A 190 -12.27 6.13 -1.84
N VAL A 191 -12.15 5.47 -0.69
CA VAL A 191 -11.01 5.65 0.22
C VAL A 191 -9.68 5.38 -0.48
N VAL A 192 -9.57 4.29 -1.27
CA VAL A 192 -8.36 4.00 -2.07
C VAL A 192 -8.10 5.09 -3.11
N ALA A 193 -9.11 5.52 -3.85
CA ALA A 193 -8.96 6.56 -4.88
C ALA A 193 -8.55 7.92 -4.30
N GLU A 194 -9.00 8.25 -3.09
CA GLU A 194 -8.69 9.54 -2.44
C GLU A 194 -7.33 9.53 -1.74
N ARG A 195 -6.99 8.42 -1.07
CA ARG A 195 -5.83 8.37 -0.16
C ARG A 195 -4.64 7.60 -0.72
N PHE A 196 -4.89 6.65 -1.62
CA PHE A 196 -3.87 5.77 -2.19
C PHE A 196 -3.93 5.70 -3.73
N PRO A 197 -4.13 6.82 -4.46
CA PRO A 197 -4.39 6.78 -5.88
C PRO A 197 -3.23 6.15 -6.68
N GLY A 198 -1.98 6.32 -6.21
CA GLY A 198 -0.78 5.76 -6.85
C GLY A 198 -0.25 4.45 -6.24
N ASN A 199 -0.96 3.83 -5.29
CA ASN A 199 -0.46 2.63 -4.62
C ASN A 199 -0.61 1.41 -5.55
N MET A 200 0.51 0.96 -6.12
CA MET A 200 0.52 -0.14 -7.11
C MET A 200 -0.02 -1.46 -6.55
N ASP A 201 0.24 -1.76 -5.27
CA ASP A 201 -0.29 -2.97 -4.62
C ASP A 201 -1.81 -2.95 -4.54
N LEU A 202 -2.41 -1.81 -4.18
CA LEU A 202 -3.86 -1.64 -4.14
C LEU A 202 -4.46 -1.60 -5.55
N ILE A 203 -3.78 -1.02 -6.54
CA ILE A 203 -4.21 -1.07 -7.94
C ILE A 203 -4.24 -2.53 -8.42
N ASN A 204 -3.16 -3.28 -8.22
CA ASN A 204 -3.07 -4.70 -8.59
C ASN A 204 -4.14 -5.53 -7.87
N PHE A 205 -4.30 -5.32 -6.56
CA PHE A 205 -5.36 -5.98 -5.79
C PHE A 205 -6.76 -5.72 -6.37
N GLN A 206 -7.07 -4.47 -6.72
CA GLN A 206 -8.37 -4.14 -7.32
C GLN A 206 -8.56 -4.80 -8.68
N ARG A 207 -7.51 -4.87 -9.52
CA ARG A 207 -7.57 -5.58 -10.81
C ARG A 207 -7.85 -7.07 -10.64
N GLU A 208 -7.21 -7.72 -9.67
CA GLU A 208 -7.30 -9.16 -9.46
C GLU A 208 -8.56 -9.61 -8.73
N LYS A 209 -9.07 -8.80 -7.78
CA LYS A 209 -10.10 -9.25 -6.83
C LYS A 209 -11.47 -8.63 -7.03
N LEU A 210 -11.59 -7.50 -7.73
CA LEU A 210 -12.85 -6.76 -7.86
C LEU A 210 -13.49 -6.92 -9.23
N ALA A 211 -13.64 -8.19 -9.66
CA ALA A 211 -14.14 -8.62 -10.97
C ALA A 211 -15.38 -7.83 -11.49
N GLY A 212 -15.45 -7.62 -12.81
CA GLY A 212 -16.53 -6.98 -13.57
C GLY A 212 -16.51 -5.46 -13.80
N GLN A 213 -15.52 -4.68 -13.31
CA GLN A 213 -15.60 -3.21 -13.36
C GLN A 213 -14.29 -2.54 -13.81
N VAL A 214 -14.42 -1.63 -14.78
CA VAL A 214 -13.38 -0.68 -15.19
C VAL A 214 -13.22 0.37 -14.08
N PHE A 215 -11.99 0.66 -13.68
CA PHE A 215 -11.70 1.75 -12.76
C PHE A 215 -10.54 2.60 -13.26
N GLY A 216 -10.54 3.87 -12.89
CA GLY A 216 -9.45 4.80 -13.20
C GLY A 216 -8.35 4.72 -12.15
N ALA A 217 -7.09 4.71 -12.59
CA ALA A 217 -5.93 4.93 -11.72
C ALA A 217 -5.00 5.98 -12.37
N PRO A 218 -4.36 6.86 -11.59
CA PRO A 218 -3.32 7.73 -12.13
C PRO A 218 -2.16 6.87 -12.63
N PHE A 219 -1.75 7.09 -13.87
CA PHE A 219 -0.55 6.48 -14.41
C PHE A 219 0.65 7.23 -13.86
N ILE A 220 1.43 6.57 -13.01
CA ILE A 220 2.57 7.17 -12.31
C ILE A 220 3.82 6.38 -12.64
N GLY A 221 4.85 7.09 -13.08
CA GLY A 221 6.14 6.49 -13.41
C GLY A 221 7.18 7.53 -13.80
N ALA A 222 8.43 7.17 -13.63
CA ALA A 222 9.57 7.92 -14.13
C ALA A 222 10.31 7.02 -15.14
N PHE A 223 10.46 7.52 -16.37
CA PHE A 223 11.06 6.77 -17.47
C PHE A 223 12.19 7.57 -18.07
N GLU A 224 13.28 6.91 -18.42
CA GLU A 224 14.37 7.54 -19.15
C GLU A 224 13.99 7.69 -20.62
N ARG A 225 14.26 8.85 -21.21
CA ARG A 225 14.17 9.11 -22.65
C ARG A 225 15.42 8.56 -23.34
N SER A 226 15.39 8.50 -24.67
CA SER A 226 16.56 8.15 -25.49
C SER A 226 17.79 9.04 -25.25
N ASP A 227 17.58 10.32 -24.90
CA ASP A 227 18.63 11.29 -24.59
C ASP A 227 19.15 11.23 -23.14
N GLY A 228 18.67 10.27 -22.33
CA GLY A 228 19.04 10.09 -20.93
C GLY A 228 18.29 11.01 -19.94
N THR A 229 17.43 11.91 -20.41
CA THR A 229 16.59 12.73 -19.51
C THR A 229 15.40 11.93 -18.97
N ILE A 230 14.81 12.37 -17.86
CA ILE A 230 13.67 11.68 -17.23
C ILE A 230 12.34 12.31 -17.64
N ALA A 231 11.43 11.47 -18.13
CA ALA A 231 10.03 11.77 -18.32
C ALA A 231 9.22 11.30 -17.11
N ARG A 232 8.36 12.17 -16.55
CA ARG A 232 7.54 11.87 -15.37
C ARG A 232 6.06 11.87 -15.72
N PHE A 233 5.41 10.74 -15.52
CA PHE A 233 3.96 10.68 -15.54
C PHE A 233 3.36 10.89 -14.13
N PRO A 234 2.22 11.59 -14.02
CA PRO A 234 1.52 12.27 -15.12
C PRO A 234 2.11 13.66 -15.46
N LEU A 235 3.00 14.21 -14.63
CA LEU A 235 3.39 15.63 -14.61
C LEU A 235 3.76 16.22 -15.98
N ASP A 236 4.60 15.52 -16.75
CA ASP A 236 5.12 16.01 -18.04
C ASP A 236 4.09 15.87 -19.18
N PHE A 237 2.97 15.16 -18.95
CA PHE A 237 1.99 14.79 -19.97
C PHE A 237 0.57 15.24 -19.64
N LEU A 238 0.39 16.08 -18.60
CA LEU A 238 -0.90 16.68 -18.25
C LEU A 238 -1.38 17.64 -19.35
N GLY A 239 -2.70 17.71 -19.52
CA GLY A 239 -3.37 18.62 -20.46
C GLY A 239 -3.52 18.09 -21.89
N THR A 240 -2.96 16.91 -22.21
CA THR A 240 -3.12 16.28 -23.53
C THR A 240 -3.37 14.78 -23.37
N THR A 241 -4.26 14.23 -24.20
CA THR A 241 -4.49 12.78 -24.21
C THR A 241 -3.24 12.08 -24.76
N THR A 242 -2.66 11.17 -23.99
CA THR A 242 -1.41 10.50 -24.35
C THR A 242 -1.69 9.02 -24.64
N ALA A 243 -1.40 8.58 -25.86
CA ALA A 243 -1.41 7.18 -26.24
C ALA A 243 -0.01 6.59 -26.02
N ILE A 244 0.12 5.72 -25.02
CA ILE A 244 1.34 4.97 -24.76
C ILE A 244 1.28 3.69 -25.61
N TYR A 245 2.14 3.62 -26.62
CA TYR A 245 2.28 2.45 -27.48
C TYR A 245 3.41 1.56 -26.96
N CYS A 246 3.05 0.39 -26.44
CA CYS A 246 3.98 -0.62 -25.95
C CYS A 246 4.19 -1.68 -27.03
N TRP A 247 5.43 -1.91 -27.44
CA TRP A 247 5.74 -2.81 -28.55
C TRP A 247 7.10 -3.49 -28.38
N SER A 248 7.32 -4.54 -29.16
CA SER A 248 8.58 -5.26 -29.30
C SER A 248 8.94 -5.32 -30.79
N LYS A 249 10.23 -5.33 -31.13
CA LYS A 249 10.70 -5.61 -32.50
C LYS A 249 10.56 -7.08 -32.87
N GLU A 250 10.33 -7.95 -31.89
CA GLU A 250 10.08 -9.36 -32.08
C GLU A 250 8.60 -9.61 -32.45
N GLY A 251 8.32 -10.78 -33.05
CA GLY A 251 6.99 -11.13 -33.52
C GLY A 251 6.43 -10.13 -34.54
N ASP A 252 5.16 -9.78 -34.39
CA ASP A 252 4.44 -8.89 -35.32
C ASP A 252 4.58 -7.39 -34.98
N GLY A 253 5.33 -7.02 -33.94
CA GLY A 253 5.32 -5.65 -33.42
C GLY A 253 5.90 -4.59 -34.36
N LEU A 254 6.84 -4.94 -35.23
CA LEU A 254 7.37 -4.01 -36.24
C LEU A 254 6.35 -3.75 -37.37
N GLU A 255 5.61 -4.78 -37.78
CA GLU A 255 4.56 -4.62 -38.79
C GLU A 255 3.37 -3.82 -38.24
N ASP A 256 2.99 -4.05 -36.98
CA ASP A 256 1.98 -3.24 -36.28
C ASP A 256 2.42 -1.77 -36.15
N LEU A 257 3.68 -1.51 -35.78
CA LEU A 257 4.22 -0.14 -35.72
C LEU A 257 4.12 0.57 -37.08
N LYS A 258 4.44 -0.11 -38.19
CA LYS A 258 4.31 0.46 -39.55
C LYS A 258 2.86 0.78 -39.89
N ALA A 259 1.93 -0.12 -39.58
CA ALA A 259 0.51 0.09 -39.79
C ALA A 259 0.00 1.30 -38.98
N LEU A 260 0.32 1.33 -37.68
CA LEU A 260 -0.03 2.44 -36.80
C LEU A 260 0.58 3.77 -37.25
N ALA A 261 1.82 3.76 -37.77
CA ALA A 261 2.47 4.95 -38.31
C ALA A 261 1.70 5.52 -39.52
N ALA A 262 1.23 4.65 -40.42
CA ALA A 262 0.45 5.05 -41.59
C ALA A 262 -0.91 5.64 -41.17
N ASP A 263 -1.60 5.00 -40.22
CA ASP A 263 -2.89 5.46 -39.72
C ASP A 263 -2.77 6.76 -38.93
N TRP A 264 -1.69 6.94 -38.16
CA TRP A 264 -1.42 8.19 -37.45
C TRP A 264 -1.22 9.36 -38.42
N LYS A 265 -0.49 9.15 -39.53
CA LYS A 265 -0.32 10.19 -40.56
C LYS A 265 -1.65 10.60 -41.18
N LYS A 266 -2.55 9.65 -41.46
CA LYS A 266 -3.91 9.93 -41.94
C LYS A 266 -4.73 10.68 -40.89
N ALA A 267 -4.73 10.21 -39.65
CA ALA A 267 -5.51 10.81 -38.55
C ALA A 267 -5.08 12.26 -38.23
N LYS A 268 -3.78 12.60 -38.36
CA LYS A 268 -3.30 13.99 -38.23
C LYS A 268 -4.03 14.92 -39.21
N VAL A 269 -4.27 14.48 -40.45
CA VAL A 269 -4.93 15.28 -41.50
C VAL A 269 -6.44 15.20 -41.41
N GLU A 270 -7.01 14.00 -41.38
CA GLU A 270 -8.46 13.76 -41.50
C GLU A 270 -9.25 14.13 -40.24
N HIS A 271 -8.63 13.99 -39.05
CA HIS A 271 -9.31 14.20 -37.78
C HIS A 271 -8.77 15.40 -36.98
N ASN A 272 -7.85 16.17 -37.57
CA ASN A 272 -7.10 17.23 -36.89
C ASN A 272 -6.59 16.74 -35.51
N ALA A 273 -6.02 15.53 -35.50
CA ALA A 273 -5.61 14.85 -34.27
C ALA A 273 -4.36 15.49 -33.64
N ALA A 274 -3.60 16.26 -34.44
CA ALA A 274 -2.45 17.02 -33.97
C ALA A 274 -2.84 17.99 -32.84
N GLY A 275 -2.09 17.95 -31.73
CA GLY A 275 -2.35 18.77 -30.55
C GLY A 275 -3.50 18.28 -29.65
N ARG A 276 -4.34 17.34 -30.12
CA ARG A 276 -5.38 16.69 -29.29
C ARG A 276 -4.87 15.39 -28.66
N PHE A 277 -4.04 14.67 -29.41
CA PHE A 277 -3.40 13.44 -28.99
C PHE A 277 -1.89 13.56 -29.19
N GLN A 278 -1.16 12.93 -28.29
CA GLN A 278 0.27 12.67 -28.46
C GLN A 278 0.56 11.19 -28.27
N PHE A 279 1.57 10.70 -28.96
CA PHE A 279 2.04 9.33 -28.82
C PHE A 279 3.36 9.30 -28.06
N VAL A 280 3.48 8.31 -27.19
CA VAL A 280 4.69 7.95 -26.48
C VAL A 280 4.96 6.48 -26.80
N SER A 281 6.17 6.18 -27.27
CA SER A 281 6.63 4.84 -27.54
C SER A 281 7.36 4.28 -26.33
N MET A 282 7.02 3.05 -25.94
CA MET A 282 7.74 2.26 -24.96
C MET A 282 8.10 0.91 -25.59
N ASN A 283 9.37 0.70 -25.90
CA ASN A 283 9.85 -0.57 -26.42
C ASN A 283 10.16 -1.55 -25.27
N MET A 284 9.76 -2.81 -25.43
CA MET A 284 9.89 -3.87 -24.42
C MET A 284 11.19 -4.68 -24.51
N ASP A 285 12.05 -4.41 -25.49
CA ASP A 285 13.27 -5.18 -25.79
C ASP A 285 14.54 -4.60 -25.14
N ASP A 286 14.38 -3.61 -24.26
CA ASP A 286 15.46 -2.92 -23.56
C ASP A 286 16.51 -2.29 -24.51
N LEU A 287 16.04 -1.72 -25.63
CA LEU A 287 16.92 -1.09 -26.63
C LEU A 287 17.66 0.13 -26.05
N PRO A 288 18.94 0.35 -26.41
CA PRO A 288 19.75 1.44 -25.86
C PRO A 288 19.14 2.85 -26.04
N ASP A 289 18.47 3.08 -27.16
CA ASP A 289 17.82 4.35 -27.54
C ASP A 289 16.29 4.30 -27.36
N ALA A 290 15.78 3.33 -26.61
CA ALA A 290 14.34 3.06 -26.45
C ALA A 290 13.57 2.80 -27.77
N GLY A 291 14.29 2.49 -28.86
CA GLY A 291 13.71 2.31 -30.20
C GLY A 291 13.48 3.61 -30.97
N GLU A 292 14.06 4.74 -30.54
CA GLU A 292 13.91 6.02 -31.24
C GLU A 292 14.34 5.95 -32.70
N GLY A 293 15.47 5.32 -33.02
CA GLY A 293 15.94 5.17 -34.40
C GLY A 293 14.89 4.54 -35.32
N ILE A 294 14.24 3.47 -34.84
CA ILE A 294 13.19 2.74 -35.58
C ILE A 294 11.97 3.65 -35.82
N LEU A 295 11.59 4.46 -34.84
CA LEU A 295 10.50 5.43 -35.00
C LEU A 295 10.84 6.47 -36.08
N ARG A 296 12.07 7.00 -36.07
CA ARG A 296 12.52 8.01 -37.03
C ARG A 296 12.59 7.46 -38.46
N GLU A 297 13.01 6.22 -38.64
CA GLU A 297 13.00 5.52 -39.95
C GLU A 297 11.60 5.45 -40.56
N HIS A 298 10.55 5.37 -39.74
CA HIS A 298 9.15 5.38 -40.18
C HIS A 298 8.53 6.78 -40.23
N GLY A 299 9.32 7.83 -40.01
CA GLY A 299 8.89 9.22 -40.05
C GLY A 299 7.97 9.60 -38.89
N LEU A 300 8.16 8.97 -37.73
CA LEU A 300 7.45 9.28 -36.49
C LEU A 300 8.32 10.18 -35.60
N ASP A 301 7.68 11.19 -35.02
CA ASP A 301 8.25 12.20 -34.11
C ASP A 301 7.95 11.91 -32.64
N TRP A 302 7.48 10.70 -32.32
CA TRP A 302 7.07 10.32 -30.97
C TRP A 302 8.24 10.31 -29.98
N GLN A 303 7.94 10.55 -28.71
CA GLN A 303 8.91 10.37 -27.62
C GLN A 303 9.15 8.87 -27.40
N ALA A 304 10.42 8.46 -27.33
CA ALA A 304 10.80 7.09 -27.00
C ALA A 304 11.23 7.02 -25.53
N LEU A 305 10.55 6.20 -24.73
CA LEU A 305 10.81 5.99 -23.32
C LEU A 305 11.27 4.56 -23.06
N LYS A 306 12.31 4.41 -22.25
CA LYS A 306 12.80 3.11 -21.81
C LYS A 306 11.81 2.44 -20.87
N MET A 307 11.60 1.13 -21.07
CA MET A 307 10.91 0.25 -20.13
C MET A 307 11.87 -0.86 -19.69
N PRO A 308 12.71 -0.61 -18.67
CA PRO A 308 13.66 -1.62 -18.20
C PRO A 308 12.93 -2.89 -17.80
N LYS A 309 13.46 -4.04 -18.22
CA LYS A 309 12.84 -5.37 -18.06
C LYS A 309 11.52 -5.57 -18.84
N GLY A 310 11.19 -4.67 -19.76
CA GLY A 310 10.05 -4.78 -20.66
C GLY A 310 8.75 -5.10 -19.92
N GLN A 311 8.08 -6.19 -20.32
CA GLN A 311 6.82 -6.61 -19.72
C GLN A 311 6.94 -7.01 -18.25
N GLU A 312 8.11 -7.42 -17.74
CA GLU A 312 8.31 -7.74 -16.32
C GLU A 312 8.39 -6.49 -15.44
N ASN A 313 8.43 -5.30 -16.03
CA ASN A 313 8.47 -4.06 -15.26
C ASN A 313 7.22 -3.93 -14.37
N PRO A 314 7.36 -3.60 -13.07
CA PRO A 314 6.21 -3.45 -12.17
C PRO A 314 5.17 -2.44 -12.68
N ILE A 315 5.59 -1.34 -13.30
CA ILE A 315 4.67 -0.36 -13.89
C ILE A 315 3.89 -0.98 -15.04
N TYR A 316 4.56 -1.73 -15.91
CA TYR A 316 3.89 -2.46 -16.99
C TYR A 316 2.87 -3.46 -16.44
N GLN A 317 3.26 -4.25 -15.46
CA GLN A 317 2.39 -5.24 -14.81
C GLN A 317 1.21 -4.60 -14.06
N THR A 318 1.36 -3.37 -13.56
CA THR A 318 0.27 -2.67 -12.87
C THR A 318 -0.69 -1.99 -13.83
N TYR A 319 -0.19 -1.26 -14.82
CA TYR A 319 -1.02 -0.36 -15.63
C TYR A 319 -1.36 -0.89 -17.03
N VAL A 320 -0.52 -1.77 -17.59
CA VAL A 320 -0.70 -2.31 -18.94
C VAL A 320 -1.19 -3.76 -18.85
N LYS A 321 -0.33 -4.67 -18.40
CA LYS A 321 -0.57 -6.12 -18.20
C LYS A 321 -1.37 -6.75 -19.35
N ARG A 322 -0.82 -6.60 -20.56
CA ARG A 322 -1.35 -7.12 -21.82
C ARG A 322 -0.18 -7.57 -22.68
N ASP A 323 -0.45 -8.44 -23.64
CA ASP A 323 0.55 -8.78 -24.66
C ASP A 323 0.82 -7.56 -25.56
N THR A 324 2.06 -7.47 -26.05
CA THR A 324 2.45 -6.46 -27.04
C THR A 324 2.23 -6.99 -28.46
N PRO A 325 1.93 -6.12 -29.44
CA PRO A 325 1.78 -4.66 -29.31
C PRO A 325 0.45 -4.25 -28.65
N THR A 326 0.46 -3.16 -27.87
CA THR A 326 -0.75 -2.65 -27.23
C THR A 326 -0.69 -1.14 -26.97
N ILE A 327 -1.86 -0.50 -26.88
CA ILE A 327 -1.99 0.92 -26.56
C ILE A 327 -2.71 1.09 -25.23
N VAL A 328 -2.14 1.95 -24.38
CA VAL A 328 -2.80 2.47 -23.17
C VAL A 328 -3.06 3.95 -23.34
N ILE A 329 -4.30 4.37 -23.10
CA ILE A 329 -4.70 5.77 -23.18
C ILE A 329 -4.63 6.39 -21.79
N VAL A 330 -3.78 7.40 -21.65
CA VAL A 330 -3.73 8.29 -20.50
C VAL A 330 -4.55 9.54 -20.82
N SER A 331 -5.58 9.81 -20.03
CA SER A 331 -6.41 11.00 -20.17
C SER A 331 -5.63 12.28 -19.81
N PRO A 332 -6.12 13.47 -20.21
CA PRO A 332 -5.44 14.75 -19.91
C PRO A 332 -5.19 15.04 -18.42
N ASN A 333 -5.93 14.41 -17.51
CA ASN A 333 -5.72 14.49 -16.07
C ASN A 333 -4.76 13.41 -15.52
N GLY A 334 -4.12 12.62 -16.39
CA GLY A 334 -3.11 11.64 -16.01
C GLY A 334 -3.62 10.25 -15.63
N TYR A 335 -4.90 9.93 -15.90
CA TYR A 335 -5.50 8.65 -15.51
C TYR A 335 -5.53 7.66 -16.66
N VAL A 336 -5.42 6.38 -16.33
CA VAL A 336 -5.66 5.26 -17.24
C VAL A 336 -6.90 4.50 -16.79
N ALA A 337 -7.68 4.05 -17.78
CA ALA A 337 -8.77 3.11 -17.54
C ALA A 337 -8.19 1.70 -17.44
N LEU A 338 -8.26 1.11 -16.26
CA LEU A 338 -7.75 -0.23 -16.02
C LEU A 338 -8.87 -1.25 -16.16
N TYR A 339 -8.55 -2.25 -16.97
CA TYR A 339 -9.36 -3.43 -17.18
C TYR A 339 -8.78 -4.59 -16.38
N GLN A 340 -9.64 -5.53 -16.08
CA GLN A 340 -9.27 -6.75 -15.40
C GLN A 340 -8.48 -7.64 -16.35
N SER A 341 -7.56 -8.40 -15.76
CA SER A 341 -6.77 -9.45 -16.41
C SER A 341 -7.23 -10.79 -15.88
#